data_AF-A0A8K0GK18-F1
#
_entry.id   AF-A0A8K0GK18-F1
#
_cell.length_a   1.000
_cell.length_b   1.000
_cell.length_c   1.000
_cell.angle_alpha   90.00
_cell.angle_beta   90.00
_cell.angle_gamma   90.00
#
_symmetry.space_group_name_H-M   'P 1'
#
loop_
_entity.id
_entity.type
_entity.pdbx_description
1 polymer ?
#
loop_
_entity_poly.entity_id
_entity_poly.type
_entity_poly.pdbx_seq_one_letter_code
_entity_poly.pdbx_strand_id
1 'polypeptide(L)'
;MDKFVSECMPPTKRPRLDSVSGEDKKVTYRRVFYEVLDIIILNIIQRFAEISTLKFLGLLDQFQFDTFANNFPEKAFLALKEHYGDFSDLIRLKSELSVVYKDPDMKINSILELHDYITFS
;
A
#
# COMPACT_ATOMS: atom_id res chain seq x y z
N MET A 1 -1.12 -33.50 -16.03
CA MET A 1 -2.42 -34.18 -16.15
C MET A 1 -3.34 -33.70 -15.05
N ASP A 2 -3.55 -32.38 -14.96
CA ASP A 2 -4.40 -31.54 -15.81
C ASP A 2 -5.86 -31.61 -15.37
N LYS A 3 -6.29 -30.62 -14.58
CA LYS A 3 -7.59 -29.96 -14.74
C LYS A 3 -7.43 -28.46 -14.44
N PHE A 4 -6.93 -27.79 -15.46
CA PHE A 4 -6.94 -26.35 -15.65
C PHE A 4 -8.38 -25.83 -15.79
N VAL A 5 -8.60 -24.63 -15.22
CA VAL A 5 -9.53 -23.58 -15.67
C VAL A 5 -11.02 -23.91 -15.54
N SER A 6 -11.57 -23.58 -14.36
CA SER A 6 -12.98 -23.19 -14.26
C SER A 6 -13.08 -21.72 -14.66
N GLU A 7 -13.57 -21.49 -15.88
CA GLU A 7 -13.75 -20.18 -16.49
C GLU A 7 -14.48 -19.20 -15.55
N CYS A 8 -13.85 -18.04 -15.30
CA CYS A 8 -14.52 -16.88 -14.72
C CYS A 8 -15.59 -16.41 -15.70
N MET A 9 -16.81 -16.93 -15.56
CA MET A 9 -17.96 -16.47 -16.31
C MET A 9 -18.13 -14.96 -16.06
N PRO A 10 -18.17 -14.11 -17.11
CA PRO A 10 -18.39 -12.68 -16.92
C PRO A 10 -19.76 -12.46 -16.28
N PRO A 11 -19.89 -11.57 -15.29
CA PRO A 11 -21.15 -11.34 -14.61
C PRO A 11 -22.20 -10.89 -15.64
N THR A 12 -23.30 -11.62 -15.70
CA THR A 12 -24.42 -11.37 -16.62
C THR A 12 -24.83 -9.91 -16.54
N LYS A 13 -24.87 -9.22 -17.70
CA LYS A 13 -25.31 -7.82 -17.78
C LYS A 13 -26.67 -7.68 -17.11
N ARG A 14 -26.73 -6.95 -15.99
CA ARG A 14 -27.95 -6.81 -15.19
C ARG A 14 -28.98 -5.96 -15.97
N PRO A 15 -30.26 -6.34 -15.96
CA PRO A 15 -31.32 -5.59 -16.63
C PRO A 15 -31.38 -4.15 -16.10
N ARG A 16 -31.68 -3.20 -17.00
CA ARG A 16 -31.76 -1.77 -16.67
C ARG A 16 -32.88 -1.51 -15.67
N LEU A 17 -32.61 -0.60 -14.72
CA LEU A 17 -33.46 -0.16 -13.60
C LEU A 17 -34.92 0.12 -14.01
N ASP A 18 -35.15 0.57 -15.24
CA ASP A 18 -36.46 0.95 -15.76
C ASP A 18 -37.34 -0.25 -16.19
N SER A 19 -36.82 -1.48 -16.12
CA SER A 19 -37.49 -2.68 -16.67
C SER A 19 -38.28 -3.47 -15.62
N VAL A 20 -38.16 -3.14 -14.32
CA VAL A 20 -38.83 -3.86 -13.23
C VAL A 20 -40.12 -3.13 -12.85
N SER A 21 -41.19 -3.38 -13.61
CA SER A 21 -42.52 -2.84 -13.32
C SER A 21 -43.12 -3.61 -12.13
N GLY A 22 -43.03 -3.04 -10.93
CA GLY A 22 -43.65 -3.58 -9.71
C GLY A 22 -42.82 -3.48 -8.41
N GLU A 23 -41.52 -3.19 -8.50
CA GLU A 23 -40.72 -2.93 -7.29
C GLU A 23 -40.83 -1.47 -6.83
N ASP A 24 -40.98 -1.28 -5.52
CA ASP A 24 -41.02 0.02 -4.89
C ASP A 24 -39.68 0.74 -5.13
N LYS A 25 -39.67 1.80 -5.96
CA LYS A 25 -38.44 2.48 -6.45
C LYS A 25 -37.46 2.81 -5.31
N LYS A 26 -38.00 3.09 -4.12
CA LYS A 26 -37.23 3.34 -2.89
C LYS A 26 -36.35 2.15 -2.49
N VAL A 27 -36.86 0.92 -2.60
CA VAL A 27 -36.12 -0.31 -2.33
C VAL A 27 -35.00 -0.50 -3.36
N THR A 28 -35.29 -0.24 -4.63
CA THR A 28 -34.30 -0.36 -5.70
C THR A 28 -33.17 0.66 -5.56
N TYR A 29 -33.47 1.93 -5.27
CA TYR A 29 -32.42 2.93 -5.01
C TYR A 29 -31.61 2.61 -3.77
N ARG A 30 -32.25 2.16 -2.69
CA ARG A 30 -31.56 1.72 -1.48
C ARG A 30 -30.60 0.56 -1.77
N ARG A 31 -31.01 -0.40 -2.60
CA ARG A 31 -30.14 -1.50 -3.04
C ARG A 31 -28.93 -0.99 -3.82
N VAL A 32 -29.15 -0.16 -4.85
CA VAL A 32 -28.05 0.40 -5.66
C VAL A 32 -27.08 1.21 -4.80
N PHE A 33 -27.58 1.96 -3.81
CA PHE A 33 -26.74 2.70 -2.87
C PHE A 33 -25.78 1.79 -2.10
N TYR A 34 -26.27 0.69 -1.53
CA TYR A 34 -25.41 -0.27 -0.84
C TYR A 34 -24.46 -0.99 -1.79
N GLU A 35 -24.91 -1.35 -3.00
CA GLU A 35 -24.03 -1.96 -3.99
C GLU A 35 -22.84 -1.04 -4.37
N VAL A 36 -23.07 0.27 -4.46
CA VAL A 36 -21.99 1.24 -4.68
C VAL A 36 -21.02 1.27 -3.49
N LEU A 37 -21.55 1.29 -2.26
CA LEU A 37 -20.72 1.24 -1.06
C LEU A 37 -19.88 -0.04 -0.98
N ASP A 38 -20.48 -1.19 -1.29
CA ASP A 38 -19.79 -2.49 -1.30
C ASP A 38 -18.65 -2.50 -2.31
N ILE A 39 -18.86 -1.94 -3.51
CA ILE A 39 -17.81 -1.80 -4.52
C ILE A 39 -16.69 -0.89 -4.02
N ILE A 40 -17.00 0.24 -3.39
CA ILE A 40 -15.99 1.16 -2.84
C ILE A 40 -15.17 0.44 -1.76
N ILE A 41 -15.82 -0.24 -0.83
CA ILE A 41 -15.17 -1.00 0.24
C ILE A 41 -14.27 -2.08 -0.36
N LEU A 42 -14.77 -2.87 -1.33
CA LEU A 42 -14.00 -3.91 -1.98
C LEU A 42 -12.75 -3.35 -2.67
N ASN A 43 -12.86 -2.23 -3.38
CA ASN A 43 -11.73 -1.60 -4.06
C ASN A 43 -10.68 -1.08 -3.06
N ILE A 44 -11.12 -0.51 -1.93
CA ILE A 44 -10.21 -0.09 -0.86
C ILE A 44 -9.47 -1.31 -0.31
N ILE A 45 -10.20 -2.37 0.06
CA ILE A 45 -9.60 -3.59 0.61
C ILE A 45 -8.60 -4.21 -0.38
N GLN A 46 -8.98 -4.36 -1.65
CA GLN A 46 -8.11 -4.95 -2.66
C GLN A 46 -6.87 -4.11 -2.92
N ARG A 47 -7.01 -2.78 -3.02
CA ARG A 47 -5.88 -1.88 -3.31
C ARG A 47 -4.88 -1.81 -2.17
N PHE A 48 -5.34 -1.95 -0.93
CA PHE A 48 -4.50 -1.90 0.26
C PHE A 48 -4.26 -3.26 0.91
N ALA A 49 -4.60 -4.37 0.23
CA ALA A 49 -4.44 -5.72 0.76
C ALA A 49 -2.96 -6.01 1.11
N GLU A 50 -2.04 -5.52 0.29
CA GLU A 50 -0.59 -5.71 0.45
C GLU A 50 0.08 -4.56 1.23
N ILE A 51 -0.67 -3.63 1.84
CA ILE A 51 -0.05 -2.54 2.62
C ILE A 51 0.83 -3.06 3.76
N SER A 52 0.51 -4.26 4.27
CA SER A 52 1.27 -4.93 5.31
C SER A 52 2.64 -5.47 4.84
N THR A 53 2.88 -5.58 3.53
CA THR A 53 4.18 -5.96 2.96
C THR A 53 5.07 -4.74 2.74
N LEU A 54 4.48 -3.54 2.61
CA LEU A 54 5.18 -2.25 2.46
C LEU A 54 5.81 -1.71 3.76
N LYS A 55 6.18 -2.59 4.70
CA LYS A 55 6.80 -2.23 5.99
C LYS A 55 8.09 -1.43 5.82
N PHE A 56 8.75 -1.56 4.67
CA PHE A 56 9.96 -0.79 4.36
C PHE A 56 9.72 0.72 4.29
N LEU A 57 8.49 1.20 4.07
CA LEU A 57 8.17 2.64 4.12
C LEU A 57 8.49 3.24 5.50
N GLY A 58 8.40 2.42 6.57
CA GLY A 58 8.78 2.82 7.91
C GLY A 58 10.28 3.02 8.11
N LEU A 59 11.14 2.64 7.16
CA LEU A 59 12.59 2.88 7.25
C LEU A 59 12.95 4.37 7.27
N LEU A 60 12.05 5.24 6.79
CA LEU A 60 12.19 6.69 6.80
C LEU A 60 11.26 7.36 7.82
N ASP A 61 10.77 6.60 8.81
CA ASP A 61 10.01 7.16 9.93
C ASP A 61 10.95 7.84 10.93
N GLN A 62 11.08 9.16 10.78
CA GLN A 62 11.90 10.02 11.63
C GLN A 62 11.62 9.88 13.14
N PHE A 63 10.38 9.56 13.54
CA PHE A 63 10.03 9.41 14.95
C PHE A 63 10.67 8.15 15.56
N GLN A 64 11.14 7.25 14.71
CA GLN A 64 11.81 6.01 15.09
C GLN A 64 13.33 6.08 14.89
N PHE A 65 13.90 7.15 14.35
CA PHE A 65 15.34 7.23 14.04
C PHE A 65 16.21 7.01 15.26
N ASP A 66 15.83 7.55 16.43
CA ASP A 66 16.53 7.30 17.69
C ASP A 66 16.53 5.81 18.07
N THR A 67 15.41 5.13 17.84
CA THR A 67 15.29 3.69 18.05
C THR A 67 16.13 2.92 17.02
N PHE A 68 16.09 3.33 15.76
CA PHE A 68 16.77 2.67 14.64
C PHE A 68 18.29 2.84 14.65
N ALA A 69 18.78 3.98 15.14
CA ALA A 69 20.20 4.25 15.32
C ALA A 69 20.86 3.25 16.28
N ASN A 70 20.11 2.82 17.30
CA ASN A 70 20.52 1.84 18.29
C ASN A 70 20.18 0.41 17.88
N ASN A 71 19.02 0.21 17.25
CA ASN A 71 18.49 -1.09 16.85
C ASN A 71 17.99 -1.02 15.40
N PHE A 72 18.86 -1.40 14.46
CA PHE A 72 18.53 -1.32 13.04
C PHE A 72 17.26 -2.12 12.68
N PRO A 73 16.31 -1.54 11.91
CA PRO A 73 15.02 -2.15 11.61
C PRO A 73 15.13 -3.27 10.55
N GLU A 74 15.74 -4.40 10.91
CA GLU A 74 16.06 -5.49 9.99
C GLU A 74 14.82 -6.06 9.28
N LYS A 75 13.67 -6.13 9.96
CA LYS A 75 12.42 -6.64 9.37
C LYS A 75 11.92 -5.75 8.23
N ALA A 76 11.97 -4.43 8.40
CA ALA A 76 11.56 -3.48 7.37
C ALA A 76 12.57 -3.46 6.22
N PHE A 77 13.86 -3.62 6.54
CA PHE A 77 14.92 -3.72 5.55
C PHE A 77 14.85 -5.00 4.70
N LEU A 78 14.50 -6.14 5.31
CA LEU A 78 14.25 -7.39 4.59
C LEU A 78 13.03 -7.29 3.68
N ALA A 79 11.96 -6.61 4.11
CA ALA A 79 10.81 -6.34 3.26
C ALA A 79 11.19 -5.48 2.04
N LEU A 80 12.11 -4.52 2.20
CA LEU A 80 12.65 -3.76 1.07
C LEU A 80 13.39 -4.67 0.09
N LYS A 81 14.23 -5.56 0.61
CA LYS A 81 14.98 -6.54 -0.20
C LYS A 81 14.05 -7.47 -0.98
N GLU A 82 12.96 -7.92 -0.37
CA GLU A 82 11.99 -8.82 -1.00
C GLU A 82 11.28 -8.16 -2.19
N HIS A 83 10.95 -6.87 -2.08
CA HIS A 83 10.23 -6.14 -3.13
C HIS A 83 11.13 -5.43 -4.15
N TYR A 84 12.33 -4.98 -3.75
CA TYR A 84 13.19 -4.09 -4.53
C TYR A 84 14.67 -4.50 -4.54
N GLY A 85 15.02 -5.70 -4.05
CA GLY A 85 16.41 -6.13 -3.89
C GLY A 85 17.24 -6.17 -5.18
N ASP A 86 16.60 -6.35 -6.33
CA ASP A 86 17.26 -6.39 -7.63
C ASP A 86 17.67 -4.98 -8.15
N PHE A 87 17.10 -3.92 -7.58
CA PHE A 87 17.26 -2.55 -8.07
C PHE A 87 18.18 -1.68 -7.20
N SER A 88 18.71 -2.20 -6.09
CA SER A 88 19.45 -1.40 -5.11
C SER A 88 20.67 -2.13 -4.55
N ASP A 89 21.77 -1.39 -4.38
CA ASP A 89 22.90 -1.86 -3.58
C ASP A 89 22.50 -1.82 -2.10
N LEU A 90 21.94 -2.93 -1.63
CA LEU A 90 21.45 -3.07 -0.27
C LEU A 90 22.54 -2.90 0.79
N ILE A 91 23.79 -3.25 0.48
CA ILE A 91 24.90 -3.09 1.44
C ILE A 91 25.15 -1.61 1.64
N ARG A 92 25.26 -0.87 0.54
CA ARG A 92 25.43 0.58 0.57
C ARG A 92 24.24 1.27 1.24
N LEU A 93 23.01 0.91 0.87
CA LEU A 93 21.80 1.49 1.44
C LEU A 93 21.72 1.28 2.97
N LYS A 94 22.08 0.09 3.47
CA LYS A 94 22.12 -0.19 4.92
C LYS A 94 23.10 0.74 5.65
N SER A 95 24.26 1.00 5.03
CA SER A 95 25.24 1.94 5.56
C SER A 95 24.69 3.37 5.56
N GLU A 96 24.09 3.82 4.46
CA GLU A 96 23.49 5.15 4.33
C GLU A 96 22.39 5.37 5.38
N LEU A 97 21.44 4.43 5.51
CA LEU A 97 20.40 4.49 6.54
C LEU A 97 20.98 4.56 7.96
N SER A 98 22.06 3.83 8.23
CA SER A 98 22.72 3.86 9.54
C SER A 98 23.32 5.23 9.88
N VAL A 99 23.74 5.99 8.86
CA VAL A 99 24.18 7.38 9.01
C VAL A 99 22.98 8.29 9.22
N VAL A 100 21.96 8.19 8.36
CA VAL A 100 20.72 8.99 8.44
C VAL A 100 20.09 8.91 9.83
N TYR A 101 20.02 7.72 10.44
CA TYR A 101 19.40 7.55 11.76
C TYR A 101 20.15 8.24 12.89
N LYS A 102 21.46 8.44 12.74
CA LYS A 102 22.32 9.04 13.77
C LYS A 102 22.50 10.54 13.58
N ASP A 103 22.19 11.05 12.40
CA ASP A 103 22.35 12.45 12.06
C ASP A 103 21.16 13.27 12.61
N PRO A 104 21.37 14.18 13.58
CA PRO A 104 20.30 15.01 14.12
C PRO A 104 19.72 15.97 13.07
N ASP A 105 20.51 16.38 12.07
CA ASP A 105 20.06 17.29 11.00
C ASP A 105 19.13 16.57 10.02
N MET A 106 19.14 15.23 9.98
CA MET A 106 18.23 14.42 9.17
C MET A 106 16.89 14.11 9.85
N LYS A 107 16.66 14.54 11.10
CA LYS A 107 15.35 14.48 11.76
C LYS A 107 14.43 15.61 11.30
N ILE A 108 14.23 15.67 9.98
CA ILE A 108 13.42 16.69 9.34
C ILE A 108 11.98 16.21 9.27
N ASN A 109 11.04 17.09 9.65
CA ASN A 109 9.62 16.76 9.86
C ASN A 109 8.88 16.23 8.61
N SER A 110 9.51 16.30 7.44
CA SER A 110 8.94 15.93 6.15
C SER A 110 9.91 15.07 5.35
N ILE A 111 9.40 13.96 4.79
CA ILE A 111 10.14 13.12 3.84
C ILE A 111 10.59 13.93 2.62
N LEU A 112 9.81 14.93 2.20
CA LEU A 112 10.18 15.79 1.07
C LEU A 112 11.40 16.66 1.41
N GLU A 113 11.43 17.24 2.61
CA GLU A 113 12.56 18.05 3.04
C GLU A 113 13.81 17.18 3.28
N LEU A 114 13.64 15.94 3.77
CA LEU A 114 14.71 14.95 3.86
C LEU A 114 15.27 14.59 2.48
N HIS A 115 14.40 14.37 1.49
CA HIS A 115 14.81 14.09 0.12
C HIS A 115 15.61 15.27 -0.47
N ASP A 116 15.12 16.48 -0.28
CA ASP A 116 15.79 17.69 -0.77
C ASP A 116 17.15 17.87 -0.07
N TYR A 117 17.22 17.63 1.24
CA TYR A 117 18.49 17.64 1.97
C TYR A 117 19.48 16.61 1.41
N ILE A 118 19.08 15.37 1.20
CA ILE A 118 19.98 14.33 0.69
C ILE A 118 20.42 14.59 -0.77
N THR A 119 19.58 15.23 -1.57
CA THR A 119 19.84 15.45 -3.00
C THR A 119 20.64 16.73 -3.28
N PHE A 120 20.47 17.76 -2.44
CA PHE A 120 21.05 19.08 -2.64
C PHE A 120 22.12 19.47 -1.60
N SER A 121 22.46 18.57 -0.67
CA SER A 121 23.63 18.63 0.23
C SER A 121 24.88 18.11 -0.47
#